data_AF-A0A423DSS5-F1
#
_entry.id   AF-A0A423DSS5-F1
#
_cell.length_a   1.000
_cell.length_b   1.000
_cell.length_c   1.000
_cell.angle_alpha   90.00
_cell.angle_beta   90.00
_cell.angle_gamma   90.00
#
_symmetry.space_group_name_H-M   'P 1'
#
loop_
_entity.id
_entity.type
_entity.pdbx_description
1 polymer ?
#
loop_
_entity_poly.entity_id
_entity_poly.type
_entity_poly.pdbx_seq_one_letter_code
_entity_poly.pdbx_strand_id
1 'polypeptide(L)'
;MEVTPELRQSGYAPRNALNADQLKRAIAERSKARGDTPEVGKWLLNHFYRHLVGNFEPARPILTLEQAVEALGAEPPPWVARHLGDAGKQSQQAPLVWIDPQQAPLLAEEALLVEFLTSRQGTALAGKLDRINCPQALALWHKEHAQMAARLEQGWRQSQPEALLTRVTTAEHVLQELRPESPFLRAEMAFESYVMRHCLGQFADRRALTGGYGERYAEAVEQRRMRVLSFRDGQGQPHITISLIVQADGTLTVEQVKGKQNRPPVERYYQDLLQCLNALGTDQQTPADCIAIGIVRTEADWQQIEEVSDPTAQTRLVARYPQLYERLDAPSAMVEWLVAGRQPQQFLQAAPQAVSVKYATRHILSKRAERQLNDPLYQTEGVPWPDMTPAEGEEIQAWQARAR
;
A
#
# COMPACT_ATOMS: atom_id res chain seq x y z
N MET A 1 -5.00 1.11 -41.83
CA MET A 1 -4.85 2.56 -41.67
C MET A 1 -5.37 2.89 -40.29
N GLU A 2 -4.45 3.09 -39.35
CA GLU A 2 -4.76 3.60 -38.02
C GLU A 2 -5.28 5.03 -38.16
N VAL A 3 -6.52 5.25 -37.72
CA VAL A 3 -7.11 6.58 -37.68
C VAL A 3 -6.50 7.29 -36.48
N THR A 4 -5.59 8.22 -36.76
CA THR A 4 -4.97 9.13 -35.79
C THR A 4 -6.07 9.83 -34.99
N PRO A 5 -6.01 9.88 -33.64
CA PRO A 5 -6.96 10.65 -32.87
C PRO A 5 -6.65 12.13 -33.10
N GLU A 6 -7.35 12.75 -34.04
CA GLU A 6 -7.32 14.20 -34.23
C GLU A 6 -7.63 14.89 -32.90
N LEU A 7 -6.86 15.93 -32.60
CA LEU A 7 -7.05 16.84 -31.48
C LEU A 7 -8.51 17.30 -31.43
N ARG A 8 -9.33 16.62 -30.61
CA ARG A 8 -10.72 16.99 -30.35
C ARG A 8 -10.70 18.40 -29.75
N GLN A 9 -11.19 19.37 -30.51
CA GLN A 9 -11.31 20.75 -30.07
C GLN A 9 -12.04 20.80 -28.72
N SER A 10 -11.54 21.61 -27.77
CA SER A 10 -12.13 21.69 -26.42
C SER A 10 -13.52 22.35 -26.40
N GLY A 11 -13.96 22.91 -27.53
CA GLY A 11 -15.28 23.50 -27.75
C GLY A 11 -16.11 22.72 -28.78
N TYR A 12 -17.34 23.18 -29.01
CA TYR A 12 -18.24 22.58 -30.00
C TYR A 12 -18.00 23.22 -31.37
N ALA A 13 -17.82 22.41 -32.42
CA ALA A 13 -17.71 22.95 -33.77
C ALA A 13 -19.05 23.59 -34.20
N PRO A 14 -19.02 24.65 -35.02
CA PRO A 14 -20.24 25.26 -35.53
C PRO A 14 -20.87 24.34 -36.58
N ARG A 15 -21.84 23.52 -36.18
CA ARG A 15 -22.66 22.67 -37.06
C ARG A 15 -24.15 22.89 -36.79
N ASN A 16 -24.98 22.71 -37.80
CA ASN A 16 -26.43 22.72 -37.68
C ASN A 16 -26.96 21.30 -37.80
N ALA A 17 -27.80 20.85 -36.88
CA ALA A 17 -28.46 19.54 -36.95
C ALA A 17 -29.86 19.66 -37.56
N LEU A 18 -30.10 18.93 -38.65
CA LEU A 18 -31.39 18.88 -39.35
C LEU A 18 -32.51 18.33 -38.45
N ASN A 19 -32.20 17.35 -37.59
CA ASN A 19 -33.14 16.66 -36.72
C ASN A 19 -32.97 17.03 -35.22
N ALA A 20 -32.63 18.29 -34.93
CA ALA A 20 -32.38 18.79 -33.58
C ALA A 20 -33.47 18.43 -32.55
N ASP A 21 -34.75 18.56 -32.91
CA ASP A 21 -35.87 18.26 -32.02
C ASP A 21 -36.01 16.76 -31.73
N GLN A 22 -35.70 15.92 -32.73
CA GLN A 22 -35.69 14.46 -32.58
C GLN A 22 -34.59 14.04 -31.61
N LEU A 23 -33.39 14.61 -31.72
CA LEU A 23 -32.27 14.34 -30.82
C LEU A 23 -32.61 14.72 -29.37
N LYS A 24 -33.14 15.93 -29.14
CA LYS A 24 -33.53 16.38 -27.79
C LYS A 24 -34.62 15.50 -27.19
N ARG A 25 -35.63 15.14 -27.98
CA ARG A 25 -36.73 14.27 -27.54
C ARG A 25 -36.19 12.90 -27.14
N ALA A 26 -35.35 12.29 -27.98
CA ALA A 26 -34.77 10.98 -27.73
C ALA A 26 -33.88 10.97 -26.45
N ILE A 27 -33.07 12.01 -26.24
CA ILE A 27 -32.27 12.17 -25.01
C ILE A 27 -33.19 12.27 -23.78
N ALA A 28 -34.24 13.09 -23.84
CA ALA A 28 -35.18 13.25 -22.73
C ALA A 28 -35.93 11.96 -22.40
N GLU A 29 -36.41 11.24 -23.43
CA GLU A 29 -37.12 9.97 -23.27
C GLU A 29 -36.23 8.91 -22.64
N ARG A 30 -34.99 8.76 -23.11
CA ARG A 30 -34.03 7.82 -22.54
C ARG A 30 -33.64 8.18 -21.10
N SER A 31 -33.42 9.46 -20.84
CA SER A 31 -33.10 9.94 -19.49
C SER A 31 -34.22 9.66 -18.49
N LYS A 32 -35.48 9.91 -18.91
CA LYS A 32 -36.67 9.55 -18.12
C LYS A 32 -36.81 8.04 -17.93
N ALA A 33 -36.57 7.25 -18.97
CA ALA A 33 -36.68 5.79 -18.91
C ALA A 33 -35.66 5.15 -17.96
N ARG A 34 -34.44 5.71 -17.86
CA ARG A 34 -33.41 5.28 -16.89
C ARG A 34 -33.67 5.76 -15.46
N GLY A 35 -34.50 6.77 -15.27
CA GLY A 35 -34.70 7.41 -13.96
C GLY A 35 -33.52 8.31 -13.56
N ASP A 36 -32.84 8.92 -14.53
CA ASP A 36 -31.75 9.87 -14.26
C ASP A 36 -32.26 11.04 -13.40
N THR A 37 -31.40 11.60 -12.54
CA THR A 37 -31.78 12.76 -11.72
C THR A 37 -32.00 14.01 -12.58
N PRO A 38 -32.75 15.02 -12.10
CA PRO A 38 -32.99 16.25 -12.86
C PRO A 38 -31.70 16.96 -13.32
N GLU A 39 -30.63 16.89 -12.52
CA GLU A 39 -29.33 17.46 -12.84
C GLU A 39 -28.66 16.73 -14.01
N VAL A 40 -28.68 15.39 -14.00
CA VAL A 40 -28.11 14.57 -15.08
C VAL A 40 -28.90 14.78 -16.37
N GLY A 41 -30.23 14.74 -16.32
CA GLY A 41 -31.09 14.99 -17.48
C GLY A 41 -30.89 16.39 -18.08
N LYS A 42 -30.78 17.42 -17.23
CA LYS A 42 -30.47 18.79 -17.66
C LYS A 42 -29.10 18.89 -18.30
N TRP A 43 -28.09 18.21 -17.75
CA TRP A 43 -26.75 18.18 -18.30
C TRP A 43 -26.72 17.53 -19.68
N LEU A 44 -27.40 16.37 -19.85
CA LEU A 44 -27.49 15.67 -21.14
C LEU A 44 -28.19 16.52 -22.21
N LEU A 45 -29.32 17.13 -21.88
CA LEU A 45 -30.06 18.00 -22.82
C LEU A 45 -29.30 19.26 -23.22
N ASN A 46 -28.31 19.67 -22.43
CA ASN A 46 -27.49 20.84 -22.71
C ASN A 46 -26.17 20.44 -23.38
N HIS A 47 -25.29 19.78 -22.64
CA HIS A 47 -23.90 19.53 -23.05
C HIS A 47 -23.78 18.33 -23.98
N PHE A 48 -24.48 17.22 -23.71
CA PHE A 48 -24.45 16.07 -24.62
C PHE A 48 -25.14 16.40 -25.94
N TYR A 49 -26.29 17.07 -25.94
CA TYR A 49 -26.90 17.57 -27.17
C TYR A 49 -25.96 18.46 -28.00
N ARG A 50 -25.29 19.44 -27.36
CA ARG A 50 -24.30 20.30 -28.05
C ARG A 50 -23.12 19.51 -28.60
N HIS A 51 -22.71 18.45 -27.90
CA HIS A 51 -21.68 17.53 -28.38
C HIS A 51 -22.13 16.75 -29.60
N LEU A 52 -23.33 16.19 -29.58
CA LEU A 52 -23.90 15.48 -30.72
C LEU A 52 -23.89 16.37 -31.96
N VAL A 53 -24.39 17.60 -31.84
CA VAL A 53 -24.43 18.52 -32.98
C VAL A 53 -23.02 18.91 -33.43
N GLY A 54 -22.14 19.31 -32.51
CA GLY A 54 -20.86 19.94 -32.87
C GLY A 54 -19.73 18.97 -33.18
N ASN A 55 -19.61 17.86 -32.45
CA ASN A 55 -18.37 17.09 -32.37
C ASN A 55 -18.54 15.57 -32.56
N PHE A 56 -19.78 15.06 -32.51
CA PHE A 56 -20.03 13.63 -32.64
C PHE A 56 -19.81 13.15 -34.08
N GLU A 57 -19.16 12.00 -34.20
CA GLU A 57 -19.03 11.24 -35.43
C GLU A 57 -19.41 9.77 -35.13
N PRO A 58 -20.19 9.10 -35.98
CA PRO A 58 -20.56 9.47 -37.35
C PRO A 58 -21.75 10.45 -37.45
N ALA A 59 -21.59 11.52 -38.23
CA ALA A 59 -22.67 12.43 -38.63
C ALA A 59 -22.85 12.43 -40.16
N ARG A 60 -24.09 12.28 -40.65
CA ARG A 60 -24.40 12.31 -42.09
C ARG A 60 -24.41 13.77 -42.58
N PRO A 61 -23.50 14.20 -43.47
CA PRO A 61 -23.57 15.54 -44.05
C PRO A 61 -24.77 15.65 -45.00
N ILE A 62 -25.45 16.80 -44.97
CA ILE A 62 -26.59 17.11 -45.83
C ILE A 62 -26.19 18.26 -46.76
N LEU A 63 -26.05 17.94 -48.05
CA LEU A 63 -25.58 18.84 -49.10
C LEU A 63 -26.68 19.21 -50.10
N THR A 64 -27.75 18.42 -50.19
CA THR A 64 -28.87 18.65 -51.12
C THR A 64 -30.23 18.53 -50.42
N LEU A 65 -31.26 19.12 -51.04
CA LEU A 65 -32.64 19.00 -50.55
C LEU A 65 -33.13 17.55 -50.60
N GLU A 66 -32.72 16.78 -51.60
CA GLU A 66 -33.04 15.35 -51.70
C GLU A 66 -32.49 14.56 -50.50
N GLN A 67 -31.25 14.82 -50.10
CA GLN A 67 -30.65 14.20 -48.92
C GLN A 67 -31.37 14.60 -47.62
N ALA A 68 -31.86 15.83 -47.54
CA ALA A 68 -32.63 16.30 -46.39
C ALA A 68 -33.99 15.60 -46.28
N VAL A 69 -34.69 15.43 -47.41
CA VAL A 69 -35.96 14.69 -47.50
C VAL A 69 -35.76 13.22 -47.12
N GLU A 70 -34.72 12.59 -47.67
CA GLU A 70 -34.39 11.19 -47.39
C GLU A 70 -34.08 10.98 -45.89
N ALA A 71 -33.30 11.87 -45.29
CA ALA A 71 -32.92 11.78 -43.88
C ALA A 71 -34.06 12.06 -42.90
N LEU A 72 -35.01 12.93 -43.25
CA LEU A 72 -36.19 13.23 -42.40
C LEU A 72 -37.37 12.30 -42.66
N GLY A 73 -37.45 11.68 -43.85
CA GLY A 73 -38.66 10.98 -44.31
C GLY A 73 -39.87 11.89 -44.53
N ALA A 74 -39.66 13.20 -44.60
CA ALA A 74 -40.69 14.23 -44.72
C ALA A 74 -40.12 15.50 -45.39
N GLU A 75 -40.99 16.44 -45.77
CA GLU A 75 -40.55 17.72 -46.33
C GLU A 75 -39.72 18.54 -45.32
N PRO A 76 -38.50 18.99 -45.68
CA PRO A 76 -37.65 19.76 -44.78
C PRO A 76 -38.22 21.17 -44.55
N PRO A 77 -37.96 21.77 -43.38
CA PRO A 77 -38.40 23.14 -43.08
C PRO A 77 -37.89 24.18 -44.11
N PRO A 78 -38.62 25.29 -44.33
CA PRO A 78 -38.26 26.28 -45.35
C PRO A 78 -36.87 26.92 -45.21
N TRP A 79 -36.32 26.94 -43.99
CA TRP A 79 -34.97 27.46 -43.74
C TRP A 79 -33.87 26.57 -44.34
N VAL A 80 -34.11 25.26 -44.50
CA VAL A 80 -33.14 24.30 -45.05
C VAL A 80 -32.88 24.60 -46.53
N ALA A 81 -33.93 24.90 -47.30
CA ALA A 81 -33.81 25.30 -48.69
C ALA A 81 -33.01 26.60 -48.86
N ARG A 82 -33.18 27.56 -47.93
CA ARG A 82 -32.39 28.81 -47.90
C ARG A 82 -30.93 28.52 -47.55
N HIS A 83 -30.68 27.72 -46.51
CA HIS A 83 -29.33 27.33 -46.07
C HIS A 83 -28.54 26.63 -47.19
N LEU A 84 -29.17 25.72 -47.93
CA LEU A 84 -28.53 25.01 -49.04
C LEU A 84 -28.39 25.89 -50.30
N GLY A 85 -29.31 26.81 -50.55
CA GLY A 85 -29.24 27.75 -51.69
C GLY A 85 -28.22 28.88 -51.52
N ASP A 86 -27.98 29.31 -50.28
CA ASP A 86 -27.03 30.38 -49.93
C ASP A 86 -25.59 29.87 -49.72
N ALA A 87 -25.41 28.56 -49.52
CA ALA A 87 -24.11 27.91 -49.33
C ALA A 87 -23.11 28.16 -50.49
N GLY A 88 -23.61 28.49 -51.69
CA GLY A 88 -22.79 28.85 -52.86
C GLY A 88 -22.33 30.31 -52.94
N LYS A 89 -22.81 31.21 -52.06
CA LYS A 89 -22.54 32.67 -52.14
C LYS A 89 -21.71 33.23 -50.99
N GLN A 90 -21.56 32.50 -49.88
CA GLN A 90 -20.75 32.92 -48.73
C GLN A 90 -20.02 31.71 -48.11
N SER A 91 -18.69 31.71 -48.19
CA SER A 91 -17.80 30.63 -47.72
C SER A 91 -17.73 30.44 -46.19
N GLN A 92 -18.79 30.78 -45.43
CA GLN A 92 -18.79 30.81 -43.95
C GLN A 92 -20.05 30.23 -43.29
N GLN A 93 -20.92 29.52 -44.02
CA GLN A 93 -22.07 28.84 -43.38
C GLN A 93 -21.65 27.54 -42.68
N ALA A 94 -22.18 27.34 -41.46
CA ALA A 94 -21.99 26.11 -40.71
C ALA A 94 -22.56 24.89 -41.48
N PRO A 95 -21.84 23.76 -41.53
CA PRO A 95 -22.32 22.55 -42.20
C PRO A 95 -23.63 22.04 -41.58
N LEU A 96 -24.51 21.53 -42.44
CA LEU A 96 -25.76 20.87 -42.06
C LEU A 96 -25.54 19.36 -41.95
N VAL A 97 -25.92 18.77 -40.82
CA VAL A 97 -25.75 17.34 -40.56
C VAL A 97 -27.04 16.69 -40.06
N TRP A 98 -27.16 15.38 -40.24
CA TRP A 98 -28.19 14.54 -39.65
C TRP A 98 -27.53 13.42 -38.83
N ILE A 99 -28.11 13.12 -37.66
CA ILE A 99 -27.55 12.15 -36.70
C ILE A 99 -28.67 11.21 -36.31
N ASP A 100 -28.50 9.90 -36.49
CA ASP A 100 -29.47 8.92 -36.02
C ASP A 100 -29.50 8.90 -34.47
N PRO A 101 -30.63 9.21 -33.81
CA PRO A 101 -30.73 9.20 -32.36
C PRO A 101 -30.61 7.79 -31.73
N GLN A 102 -30.69 6.72 -32.52
CA GLN A 102 -30.66 5.33 -32.07
C GLN A 102 -29.38 4.57 -32.46
N GLN A 103 -28.43 5.22 -33.14
CA GLN A 103 -27.20 4.55 -33.54
C GLN A 103 -26.35 4.11 -32.34
N ALA A 104 -25.76 2.92 -32.45
CA ALA A 104 -25.03 2.29 -31.35
C ALA A 104 -23.88 3.14 -30.76
N PRO A 105 -23.04 3.85 -31.55
CA PRO A 105 -21.95 4.64 -30.98
C PRO A 105 -22.44 5.81 -30.11
N LEU A 106 -23.56 6.43 -30.49
CA LEU A 106 -24.21 7.51 -29.72
C LEU A 106 -24.70 6.98 -28.37
N LEU A 107 -25.40 5.83 -28.40
CA LEU A 107 -25.94 5.22 -27.19
C LEU A 107 -24.83 4.75 -26.24
N ALA A 108 -23.72 4.23 -26.79
CA ALA A 108 -22.56 3.84 -26.00
C ALA A 108 -21.92 5.05 -25.30
N GLU A 109 -21.71 6.16 -26.02
CA GLU A 109 -21.14 7.37 -25.43
C GLU A 109 -22.07 7.99 -24.37
N GLU A 110 -23.38 7.99 -24.62
CA GLU A 110 -24.37 8.43 -23.64
C GLU A 110 -24.31 7.58 -22.35
N ALA A 111 -24.19 6.26 -22.48
CA ALA A 111 -24.09 5.37 -21.32
C ALA A 111 -22.86 5.65 -20.46
N LEU A 112 -21.69 5.88 -21.09
CA LEU A 112 -20.45 6.25 -20.38
C LEU A 112 -20.62 7.57 -19.61
N LEU A 113 -21.26 8.56 -20.24
CA LEU A 113 -21.52 9.85 -19.61
C LEU A 113 -22.49 9.74 -18.43
N VAL A 114 -23.56 8.94 -18.57
CA VAL A 114 -24.51 8.71 -17.48
C VAL A 114 -23.84 8.03 -16.29
N GLU A 115 -23.01 7.03 -16.54
CA GLU A 115 -22.21 6.37 -15.50
C GLU A 115 -21.30 7.39 -14.79
N PHE A 116 -20.55 8.17 -15.56
CA PHE A 116 -19.67 9.22 -15.04
C PHE A 116 -20.43 10.23 -14.18
N LEU A 117 -21.51 10.82 -14.69
CA LEU A 117 -22.27 11.86 -14.01
C LEU A 117 -22.94 11.34 -12.73
N THR A 118 -23.51 10.14 -12.80
CA THR A 118 -24.14 9.50 -11.63
C THR A 118 -23.10 9.21 -10.55
N SER A 119 -21.89 8.76 -10.91
CA SER A 119 -20.80 8.53 -9.95
C SER A 119 -20.34 9.79 -9.18
N ARG A 120 -20.68 10.98 -9.67
CA ARG A 120 -20.34 12.27 -9.03
C ARG A 120 -21.40 12.77 -8.08
N GLN A 121 -22.59 12.18 -8.06
CA GLN A 121 -23.63 12.53 -7.10
C GLN A 121 -23.14 12.28 -5.67
N GLY A 122 -23.41 13.22 -4.76
CA GLY A 122 -22.94 13.15 -3.38
C GLY A 122 -21.45 13.47 -3.17
N THR A 123 -20.68 13.72 -4.24
CA THR A 123 -19.27 14.15 -4.14
C THR A 123 -19.15 15.68 -4.12
N ALA A 124 -17.99 16.19 -3.69
CA ALA A 124 -17.67 17.63 -3.77
C ALA A 124 -17.68 18.19 -5.22
N LEU A 125 -17.74 17.32 -6.24
CA LEU A 125 -17.81 17.68 -7.65
C LEU A 125 -19.25 17.77 -8.18
N ALA A 126 -20.27 17.32 -7.42
CA ALA A 126 -21.67 17.34 -7.85
C ALA A 126 -22.13 18.76 -8.29
N GLY A 127 -21.81 19.79 -7.50
CA GLY A 127 -22.15 21.19 -7.81
C GLY A 127 -21.32 21.85 -8.92
N LYS A 128 -20.36 21.12 -9.52
CA LYS A 128 -19.48 21.62 -10.59
C LYS A 128 -19.76 20.97 -11.95
N LEU A 129 -20.67 20.00 -12.01
CA LEU A 129 -21.00 19.26 -13.23
C LEU A 129 -21.51 20.16 -14.37
N ASP A 130 -22.32 21.18 -14.05
CA ASP A 130 -22.81 22.16 -15.04
C ASP A 130 -21.68 22.96 -15.72
N ARG A 131 -20.50 23.04 -15.10
CA ARG A 131 -19.34 23.83 -15.59
C ARG A 131 -18.41 23.05 -16.52
N ILE A 132 -18.57 21.73 -16.61
CA ILE A 132 -17.79 20.89 -17.52
C ILE A 132 -18.61 20.56 -18.76
N ASN A 133 -17.99 20.68 -19.93
CA ASN A 133 -18.61 20.31 -21.19
C ASN A 133 -18.44 18.82 -21.49
N CYS A 134 -19.12 18.30 -22.52
CA CYS A 134 -19.09 16.88 -22.82
C CYS A 134 -17.68 16.34 -23.19
N PRO A 135 -16.89 17.00 -24.06
CA PRO A 135 -15.51 16.59 -24.30
C PRO A 135 -14.65 16.50 -23.02
N GLN A 136 -14.81 17.44 -22.09
CA GLN A 136 -14.10 17.41 -20.80
C GLN A 136 -14.56 16.25 -19.91
N ALA A 137 -15.86 15.96 -19.86
CA ALA A 137 -16.40 14.83 -19.11
C ALA A 137 -15.86 13.49 -19.63
N LEU A 138 -15.87 13.30 -20.96
CA LEU A 138 -15.28 12.11 -21.61
C LEU A 138 -13.78 11.99 -21.33
N ALA A 139 -13.03 13.09 -21.43
CA ALA A 139 -11.60 13.10 -21.15
C ALA A 139 -11.28 12.73 -19.69
N LEU A 140 -12.09 13.22 -18.73
CA LEU A 140 -11.97 12.85 -17.32
C LEU A 140 -12.27 11.37 -17.10
N TRP A 141 -13.37 10.86 -17.67
CA TRP A 141 -13.72 9.44 -17.57
C TRP A 141 -12.63 8.53 -18.15
N HIS A 142 -12.11 8.85 -19.35
CA HIS A 142 -11.01 8.10 -19.97
C HIS A 142 -9.74 8.15 -19.13
N LYS A 143 -9.39 9.32 -18.59
CA LYS A 143 -8.21 9.48 -17.74
C LYS A 143 -8.32 8.63 -16.48
N GLU A 144 -9.47 8.62 -15.83
CA GLU A 144 -9.69 7.81 -14.62
C GLU A 144 -9.67 6.31 -14.93
N HIS A 145 -10.30 5.88 -16.01
CA HIS A 145 -10.27 4.48 -16.45
C HIS A 145 -8.87 4.03 -16.86
N ALA A 146 -8.10 4.89 -17.56
CA ALA A 146 -6.70 4.62 -17.87
C ALA A 146 -5.84 4.52 -16.60
N GLN A 147 -6.10 5.36 -15.58
CA GLN A 147 -5.41 5.26 -14.29
C GLN A 147 -5.78 3.98 -13.53
N MET A 148 -7.05 3.57 -13.56
CA MET A 148 -7.48 2.31 -12.96
C MET A 148 -6.86 1.11 -13.68
N ALA A 149 -6.87 1.12 -15.02
CA ALA A 149 -6.23 0.09 -15.83
C ALA A 149 -4.72 0.02 -15.55
N ALA A 150 -4.03 1.18 -15.48
CA ALA A 150 -2.61 1.23 -15.14
C ALA A 150 -2.33 0.71 -13.73
N ARG A 151 -3.20 0.99 -12.75
CA ARG A 151 -3.08 0.45 -11.39
C ARG A 151 -3.29 -1.06 -11.36
N LEU A 152 -4.28 -1.58 -12.09
CA LEU A 152 -4.52 -3.02 -12.23
C LEU A 152 -3.33 -3.71 -12.90
N GLU A 153 -2.78 -3.11 -13.96
CA GLU A 153 -1.53 -3.55 -14.59
C GLU A 153 -0.35 -3.48 -13.61
N GLN A 154 -0.34 -2.53 -12.67
CA GLN A 154 0.63 -2.44 -11.56
C GLN A 154 0.35 -3.44 -10.42
N GLY A 155 -0.70 -4.25 -10.51
CA GLY A 155 -1.05 -5.26 -9.52
C GLY A 155 -1.97 -4.77 -8.39
N TRP A 156 -2.52 -3.55 -8.50
CA TRP A 156 -3.51 -3.06 -7.54
C TRP A 156 -4.79 -3.89 -7.59
N ARG A 157 -5.30 -4.26 -6.42
CA ARG A 157 -6.55 -4.99 -6.23
C ARG A 157 -7.32 -4.33 -5.09
N GLN A 158 -8.62 -4.60 -5.01
CA GLN A 158 -9.38 -4.33 -3.78
C GLN A 158 -9.25 -5.54 -2.85
N SER A 159 -9.15 -5.29 -1.54
CA SER A 159 -9.20 -6.36 -0.54
C SER A 159 -10.51 -7.15 -0.66
N GLN A 160 -10.41 -8.45 -0.41
CA GLN A 160 -11.43 -9.48 -0.47
C GLN A 160 -11.65 -10.02 0.95
N PRO A 161 -12.58 -9.45 1.74
CA PRO A 161 -12.84 -9.90 3.12
C PRO A 161 -13.14 -11.40 3.24
N GLU A 162 -13.69 -12.02 2.19
CA GLU A 162 -13.99 -13.45 2.11
C GLU A 162 -12.74 -14.34 2.13
N ALA A 163 -11.57 -13.79 1.78
CA ALA A 163 -10.29 -14.46 1.89
C ALA A 163 -9.65 -14.35 3.28
N LEU A 164 -10.30 -13.66 4.23
CA LEU A 164 -9.73 -13.35 5.54
C LEU A 164 -10.50 -14.01 6.67
N LEU A 165 -9.76 -14.41 7.70
CA LEU A 165 -10.29 -14.95 8.95
C LEU A 165 -9.68 -14.21 10.13
N THR A 166 -10.50 -13.50 10.89
CA THR A 166 -10.05 -12.81 12.10
C THR A 166 -9.53 -13.80 13.14
N ARG A 167 -8.32 -13.56 13.64
CA ARG A 167 -7.65 -14.37 14.67
C ARG A 167 -7.56 -13.66 16.01
N VAL A 168 -7.15 -12.40 15.99
CA VAL A 168 -6.97 -11.59 17.20
C VAL A 168 -7.49 -10.20 16.91
N THR A 169 -8.23 -9.63 17.85
CA THR A 169 -8.59 -8.22 17.86
C THR A 169 -7.86 -7.57 19.03
N THR A 170 -7.06 -6.56 18.75
CA THR A 170 -6.37 -5.73 19.76
C THR A 170 -7.18 -4.45 19.99
N ALA A 171 -6.61 -3.48 20.72
CA ALA A 171 -7.27 -2.20 20.94
C ALA A 171 -7.49 -1.42 19.63
N GLU A 172 -6.47 -1.37 18.77
CA GLU A 172 -6.46 -0.51 17.57
C GLU A 172 -6.37 -1.29 16.25
N HIS A 173 -6.12 -2.61 16.31
CA HIS A 173 -5.81 -3.42 15.14
C HIS A 173 -6.47 -4.80 15.18
N VAL A 174 -6.46 -5.46 14.02
CA VAL A 174 -6.97 -6.83 13.86
C VAL A 174 -5.92 -7.65 13.13
N LEU A 175 -5.61 -8.82 13.68
CA LEU A 175 -4.83 -9.85 13.02
C LEU A 175 -5.77 -10.77 12.24
N GLN A 176 -5.61 -10.81 10.93
CA GLN A 176 -6.42 -11.62 10.03
C GLN A 176 -5.54 -12.62 9.31
N GLU A 177 -5.95 -13.88 9.27
CA GLU A 177 -5.28 -14.93 8.52
C GLU A 177 -5.88 -15.05 7.12
N LEU A 178 -5.03 -15.21 6.12
CA LEU A 178 -5.43 -15.51 4.75
C LEU A 178 -5.89 -16.96 4.67
N ARG A 179 -7.10 -17.18 4.15
CA ARG A 179 -7.78 -18.47 4.10
C ARG A 179 -7.28 -19.32 2.92
N PRO A 180 -6.66 -20.49 3.16
CA PRO A 180 -6.16 -21.37 2.10
C PRO A 180 -7.21 -21.81 1.09
N GLU A 181 -8.43 -22.05 1.55
CA GLU A 181 -9.53 -22.58 0.73
C GLU A 181 -10.32 -21.50 -0.03
N SER A 182 -10.01 -20.22 0.18
CA SER A 182 -10.76 -19.15 -0.47
C SER A 182 -10.36 -19.01 -1.94
N PRO A 183 -11.32 -18.94 -2.88
CA PRO A 183 -11.02 -18.64 -4.28
C PRO A 183 -10.42 -17.23 -4.46
N PHE A 184 -10.53 -16.38 -3.44
CA PHE A 184 -9.99 -15.02 -3.44
C PHE A 184 -8.62 -14.89 -2.77
N LEU A 185 -8.02 -15.99 -2.29
CA LEU A 185 -6.72 -16.00 -1.61
C LEU A 185 -5.64 -15.24 -2.39
N ARG A 186 -5.44 -15.61 -3.66
CA ARG A 186 -4.38 -15.01 -4.50
C ARG A 186 -4.64 -13.53 -4.76
N ALA A 187 -5.91 -13.13 -4.89
CA ALA A 187 -6.28 -11.73 -5.06
C ALA A 187 -5.97 -10.91 -3.79
N GLU A 188 -6.21 -11.49 -2.62
CA GLU A 188 -5.88 -10.88 -1.33
C GLU A 188 -4.37 -10.78 -1.11
N MET A 189 -3.61 -11.81 -1.52
CA MET A 189 -2.14 -11.75 -1.50
C MET A 189 -1.57 -10.66 -2.41
N ALA A 190 -2.17 -10.46 -3.60
CA ALA A 190 -1.80 -9.37 -4.50
C ALA A 190 -2.15 -8.00 -3.92
N PHE A 191 -3.32 -7.87 -3.28
CA PHE A 191 -3.69 -6.67 -2.53
C PHE A 191 -2.67 -6.35 -1.43
N GLU A 192 -2.37 -7.32 -0.57
CA GLU A 192 -1.35 -7.18 0.49
C GLU A 192 -0.04 -6.70 -0.13
N SER A 193 0.42 -7.36 -1.19
CA SER A 193 1.69 -7.07 -1.88
C SER A 193 1.80 -5.67 -2.42
N TYR A 194 0.73 -5.19 -3.07
CA TYR A 194 0.68 -3.84 -3.61
C TYR A 194 0.78 -2.80 -2.48
N VAL A 195 -0.01 -3.01 -1.42
CA VAL A 195 -0.17 -2.05 -0.35
C VAL A 195 1.06 -1.99 0.57
N MET A 196 1.56 -3.16 0.94
CA MET A 196 2.71 -3.35 1.81
C MET A 196 4.04 -3.26 1.05
N ARG A 197 4.03 -3.30 -0.29
CA ARG A 197 5.21 -3.27 -1.15
C ARG A 197 6.22 -4.38 -0.83
N HIS A 198 5.71 -5.61 -0.73
CA HIS A 198 6.46 -6.83 -0.46
C HIS A 198 6.20 -7.88 -1.54
N CYS A 199 6.92 -9.01 -1.48
CA CYS A 199 6.97 -9.99 -2.57
C CYS A 199 5.92 -11.11 -2.48
N LEU A 200 5.11 -11.14 -1.41
CA LEU A 200 4.21 -12.24 -1.06
C LEU A 200 3.29 -12.70 -2.22
N GLY A 201 2.75 -11.75 -2.98
CA GLY A 201 1.78 -11.90 -4.06
C GLY A 201 2.23 -11.14 -5.30
N GLN A 202 3.55 -11.07 -5.53
CA GLN A 202 4.12 -10.59 -6.79
C GLN A 202 4.00 -11.68 -7.86
N PHE A 203 2.83 -11.76 -8.48
CA PHE A 203 2.57 -12.65 -9.60
C PHE A 203 3.16 -12.11 -10.90
N ALA A 204 3.63 -13.01 -11.76
CA ALA A 204 4.13 -12.65 -13.09
C ALA A 204 2.96 -12.24 -14.00
N ASP A 205 1.89 -13.04 -14.02
CA ASP A 205 0.61 -12.64 -14.60
C ASP A 205 -0.27 -12.02 -13.51
N ARG A 206 -0.38 -10.69 -13.52
CA ARG A 206 -1.15 -9.93 -12.54
C ARG A 206 -2.66 -10.06 -12.72
N ARG A 207 -3.13 -10.51 -13.89
CA ARG A 207 -4.55 -10.71 -14.18
C ARG A 207 -4.99 -12.10 -13.74
N ALA A 208 -4.27 -13.13 -14.17
CA ALA A 208 -4.52 -14.52 -13.81
C ALA A 208 -4.05 -14.87 -12.39
N LEU A 209 -3.19 -14.04 -11.78
CA LEU A 209 -2.58 -14.26 -10.47
C LEU A 209 -1.78 -15.58 -10.44
N THR A 210 -0.93 -15.74 -11.45
CA THR A 210 -0.08 -16.92 -11.62
C THR A 210 1.36 -16.54 -11.95
N GLY A 211 2.28 -17.48 -11.72
CA GLY A 211 3.71 -17.35 -11.94
C GLY A 211 4.38 -16.34 -11.00
N GLY A 212 5.69 -16.15 -11.20
CA GLY A 212 6.49 -15.23 -10.38
C GLY A 212 6.74 -15.74 -8.95
N TYR A 213 7.19 -14.85 -8.07
CA TYR A 213 7.43 -15.20 -6.66
C TYR A 213 6.13 -15.48 -5.90
N GLY A 214 5.05 -14.79 -6.26
CA GLY A 214 3.74 -14.94 -5.62
C GLY A 214 3.16 -16.36 -5.72
N GLU A 215 3.41 -17.07 -6.83
CA GLU A 215 2.96 -18.46 -7.02
C GLU A 215 3.46 -19.37 -5.91
N ARG A 216 4.75 -19.28 -5.55
CA ARG A 216 5.36 -20.15 -4.52
C ARG A 216 4.73 -19.95 -3.14
N TYR A 217 4.42 -18.72 -2.78
CA TYR A 217 3.74 -18.40 -1.54
C TYR A 217 2.29 -18.86 -1.57
N ALA A 218 1.58 -18.63 -2.68
CA ALA A 218 0.19 -19.01 -2.84
C ALA A 218 0.05 -20.53 -2.71
N GLU A 219 0.86 -21.30 -3.44
CA GLU A 219 0.88 -22.75 -3.36
C GLU A 219 1.20 -23.25 -1.94
N ALA A 220 2.14 -22.60 -1.23
CA ALA A 220 2.47 -22.98 0.14
C ALA A 220 1.31 -22.77 1.11
N VAL A 221 0.55 -21.69 0.94
CA VAL A 221 -0.65 -21.41 1.74
C VAL A 221 -1.79 -22.37 1.36
N GLU A 222 -2.05 -22.57 0.07
CA GLU A 222 -3.06 -23.50 -0.46
C GLU A 222 -2.82 -24.94 0.04
N GLN A 223 -1.55 -25.36 0.07
CA GLN A 223 -1.12 -26.67 0.57
C GLN A 223 -0.98 -26.73 2.09
N ARG A 224 -1.32 -25.66 2.82
CA ARG A 224 -1.24 -25.55 4.29
C ARG A 224 0.14 -25.81 4.88
N ARG A 225 1.20 -25.63 4.09
CA ARG A 225 2.60 -25.65 4.55
C ARG A 225 3.01 -24.30 5.13
N MET A 226 2.26 -23.26 4.81
CA MET A 226 2.47 -21.90 5.32
C MET A 226 1.14 -21.30 5.76
N ARG A 227 1.19 -20.48 6.80
CA ARG A 227 0.09 -19.58 7.18
C ARG A 227 0.58 -18.15 7.00
N VAL A 228 -0.28 -17.30 6.46
CA VAL A 228 0.03 -15.88 6.27
C VAL A 228 -1.02 -15.07 7.00
N LEU A 229 -0.56 -14.14 7.83
CA LEU A 229 -1.40 -13.25 8.58
C LEU A 229 -1.10 -11.81 8.23
N SER A 230 -2.14 -11.01 8.16
CA SER A 230 -2.11 -9.58 7.92
C SER A 230 -2.62 -8.84 9.14
N PHE A 231 -1.82 -7.94 9.66
CA PHE A 231 -2.13 -7.05 10.76
C PHE A 231 -2.64 -5.73 10.19
N ARG A 232 -3.90 -5.40 10.49
CA ARG A 232 -4.64 -4.32 9.84
C ARG A 232 -5.24 -3.34 10.83
N ASP A 233 -5.41 -2.10 10.41
CA ASP A 233 -6.15 -1.09 11.16
C ASP A 233 -7.68 -1.23 10.97
N GLY A 234 -8.44 -0.37 11.65
CA GLY A 234 -9.91 -0.32 11.54
C GLY A 234 -10.47 0.01 10.15
N GLN A 235 -9.64 0.48 9.19
CA GLN A 235 -10.04 0.68 7.79
C GLN A 235 -9.73 -0.54 6.91
N GLY A 236 -9.20 -1.62 7.50
CA GLY A 236 -8.80 -2.82 6.77
C GLY A 236 -7.48 -2.63 6.00
N GLN A 237 -6.68 -1.63 6.35
CA GLN A 237 -5.43 -1.32 5.70
C GLN A 237 -4.27 -2.07 6.41
N PRO A 238 -3.49 -2.91 5.68
CA PRO A 238 -2.41 -3.69 6.28
C PRO A 238 -1.19 -2.83 6.65
N HIS A 239 -0.56 -3.21 7.76
CA HIS A 239 0.66 -2.57 8.29
C HIS A 239 1.78 -3.56 8.62
N ILE A 240 1.47 -4.82 8.91
CA ILE A 240 2.44 -5.90 9.13
C ILE A 240 1.93 -7.19 8.48
N THR A 241 2.79 -7.91 7.78
CA THR A 241 2.55 -9.28 7.29
C THR A 241 3.42 -10.24 8.08
N ILE A 242 2.82 -11.31 8.59
CA ILE A 242 3.49 -12.40 9.33
C ILE A 242 3.37 -13.67 8.50
N SER A 243 4.50 -14.32 8.19
CA SER A 243 4.51 -15.67 7.61
C SER A 243 4.94 -16.70 8.65
N LEU A 244 4.19 -17.80 8.71
CA LEU A 244 4.47 -18.94 9.57
C LEU A 244 4.69 -20.18 8.72
N ILE A 245 5.75 -20.92 8.99
CA ILE A 245 5.95 -22.27 8.45
C ILE A 245 5.21 -23.25 9.35
N VAL A 246 4.45 -24.16 8.74
CA VAL A 246 3.80 -25.28 9.43
C VAL A 246 4.76 -26.47 9.39
N GLN A 247 5.28 -26.86 10.54
CA GLN A 247 6.17 -28.00 10.69
C GLN A 247 5.41 -29.33 10.57
N ALA A 248 6.15 -30.43 10.36
CA ALA A 248 5.57 -31.76 10.19
C ALA A 248 4.77 -32.26 11.41
N ASP A 249 5.12 -31.80 12.61
CA ASP A 249 4.44 -32.08 13.89
C ASP A 249 3.25 -31.13 14.16
N GLY A 250 2.99 -30.18 13.25
CA GLY A 250 1.96 -29.15 13.39
C GLY A 250 2.43 -27.90 14.15
N THR A 251 3.66 -27.88 14.66
CA THR A 251 4.22 -26.69 15.32
C THR A 251 4.38 -25.55 14.31
N LEU A 252 4.23 -24.31 14.77
CA LEU A 252 4.36 -23.11 13.94
C LEU A 252 5.68 -22.41 14.22
N THR A 253 6.44 -22.17 13.17
CA THR A 253 7.67 -21.37 13.22
C THR A 253 7.41 -20.03 12.56
N VAL A 254 7.69 -18.92 13.25
CA VAL A 254 7.64 -17.60 12.62
C VAL A 254 8.82 -17.45 11.67
N GLU A 255 8.52 -17.37 10.37
CA GLU A 255 9.54 -17.23 9.34
C GLU A 255 9.89 -15.76 9.13
N GLN A 256 8.88 -14.90 8.97
CA GLN A 256 9.06 -13.47 8.72
C GLN A 256 7.99 -12.64 9.40
N VAL A 257 8.39 -11.42 9.80
CA VAL A 257 7.49 -10.37 10.29
C VAL A 257 7.89 -9.08 9.58
N LYS A 258 7.12 -8.69 8.56
CA LYS A 258 7.48 -7.58 7.67
C LYS A 258 6.46 -6.45 7.75
N GLY A 259 6.95 -5.24 7.96
CA GLY A 259 6.23 -4.00 7.74
C GLY A 259 6.28 -3.56 6.26
N LYS A 260 5.93 -2.29 6.01
CA LYS A 260 5.94 -1.71 4.66
C LYS A 260 7.35 -1.74 4.04
N GLN A 261 7.40 -1.98 2.74
CA GLN A 261 8.62 -2.02 1.91
C GLN A 261 9.62 -3.12 2.35
N ASN A 262 9.14 -4.28 2.80
CA ASN A 262 9.97 -5.40 3.28
C ASN A 262 10.89 -5.06 4.48
N ARG A 263 10.60 -3.99 5.22
CA ARG A 263 11.34 -3.60 6.42
C ARG A 263 10.73 -4.20 7.67
N PRO A 264 11.46 -4.28 8.80
CA PRO A 264 10.83 -4.60 10.07
C PRO A 264 9.70 -3.63 10.44
N PRO A 265 8.72 -4.06 11.24
CA PRO A 265 7.67 -3.19 11.79
C PRO A 265 8.23 -1.96 12.52
N VAL A 266 7.43 -0.90 12.60
CA VAL A 266 7.76 0.30 13.38
C VAL A 266 7.23 0.20 14.81
N GLU A 267 7.91 0.88 15.73
CA GLU A 267 7.70 0.80 17.19
C GLU A 267 6.26 0.99 17.66
N ARG A 268 5.51 1.91 17.04
CA ARG A 268 4.10 2.15 17.38
C ARG A 268 3.19 0.91 17.31
N TYR A 269 3.63 -0.16 16.65
CA TYR A 269 2.87 -1.41 16.52
C TYR A 269 3.34 -2.51 17.47
N TYR A 270 4.41 -2.33 18.24
CA TYR A 270 5.04 -3.43 18.98
C TYR A 270 4.10 -4.04 20.02
N GLN A 271 3.37 -3.22 20.78
CA GLN A 271 2.45 -3.71 21.81
C GLN A 271 1.38 -4.66 21.21
N ASP A 272 0.67 -4.19 20.18
CA ASP A 272 -0.36 -4.99 19.51
C ASP A 272 0.23 -6.18 18.76
N LEU A 273 1.41 -6.03 18.16
CA LEU A 273 2.15 -7.12 17.50
C LEU A 273 2.52 -8.22 18.51
N LEU A 274 2.99 -7.88 19.71
CA LEU A 274 3.32 -8.84 20.76
C LEU A 274 2.07 -9.59 21.22
N GLN A 275 0.95 -8.89 21.43
CA GLN A 275 -0.32 -9.55 21.74
C GLN A 275 -0.72 -10.55 20.65
N CYS A 276 -0.55 -10.17 19.38
CA CYS A 276 -0.81 -11.03 18.24
C CYS A 276 0.11 -12.25 18.21
N LEU A 277 1.43 -12.06 18.33
CA LEU A 277 2.42 -13.15 18.30
C LEU A 277 2.20 -14.17 19.43
N ASN A 278 1.87 -13.68 20.64
CA ASN A 278 1.57 -14.53 21.79
C ASN A 278 0.31 -15.39 21.61
N ALA A 279 -0.63 -14.98 20.76
CA ALA A 279 -1.82 -15.76 20.45
C ALA A 279 -1.59 -16.87 19.41
N LEU A 280 -0.43 -16.88 18.71
CA LEU A 280 -0.20 -17.80 17.60
C LEU A 280 0.29 -19.19 18.02
N GLY A 281 0.85 -19.35 19.23
CA GLY A 281 1.35 -20.63 19.72
C GLY A 281 2.55 -21.14 18.90
N THR A 282 3.61 -20.33 18.81
CA THR A 282 4.80 -20.62 17.99
C THR A 282 5.89 -21.32 18.79
N ASP A 283 6.84 -21.93 18.09
CA ASP A 283 8.08 -22.46 18.66
C ASP A 283 8.97 -21.36 19.27
N GLN A 284 10.18 -21.75 19.70
CA GLN A 284 11.17 -20.87 20.32
C GLN A 284 12.06 -20.13 19.31
N GLN A 285 11.77 -20.19 18.00
CA GLN A 285 12.57 -19.47 17.02
C GLN A 285 12.16 -17.99 16.98
N THR A 286 13.17 -17.13 16.81
CA THR A 286 12.97 -15.69 16.59
C THR A 286 13.54 -15.34 15.23
N PRO A 287 12.71 -14.83 14.28
CA PRO A 287 13.19 -14.45 12.95
C PRO A 287 14.02 -13.17 13.02
N ALA A 288 14.87 -12.96 12.02
CA ALA A 288 15.79 -11.82 11.97
C ALA A 288 15.07 -10.45 12.05
N ASP A 289 13.86 -10.35 11.50
CA ASP A 289 13.06 -9.12 11.55
C ASP A 289 12.68 -8.73 12.97
N CYS A 290 12.28 -9.71 13.79
CA CYS A 290 11.96 -9.52 15.19
C CYS A 290 13.22 -9.16 15.99
N ILE A 291 14.35 -9.84 15.73
CA ILE A 291 15.64 -9.52 16.35
C ILE A 291 16.06 -8.08 16.06
N ALA A 292 15.90 -7.61 14.82
CA ALA A 292 16.25 -6.25 14.43
C ALA A 292 15.48 -5.17 15.20
N ILE A 293 14.26 -5.50 15.64
CA ILE A 293 13.41 -4.61 16.45
C ILE A 293 13.40 -4.99 17.94
N GLY A 294 14.15 -6.01 18.33
CA GLY A 294 14.30 -6.48 19.72
C GLY A 294 13.03 -7.11 20.28
N ILE A 295 12.15 -7.60 19.41
CA ILE A 295 11.11 -8.53 19.81
C ILE A 295 11.73 -9.92 19.79
N VAL A 296 11.65 -10.63 20.91
CA VAL A 296 12.29 -11.93 21.10
C VAL A 296 11.29 -12.96 21.60
N ARG A 297 11.54 -14.21 21.25
CA ARG A 297 10.79 -15.35 21.78
C ARG A 297 11.57 -15.98 22.94
N THR A 298 10.93 -16.05 24.10
CA THR A 298 11.42 -16.85 25.24
C THR A 298 10.68 -18.18 25.35
N GLU A 299 10.92 -18.96 26.40
CA GLU A 299 10.13 -20.18 26.63
C GLU A 299 8.69 -19.88 27.00
N ALA A 300 8.45 -18.77 27.70
CA ALA A 300 7.12 -18.39 28.16
C ALA A 300 6.34 -17.72 27.02
N ASP A 301 6.80 -16.55 26.57
CA ASP A 301 6.10 -15.69 25.62
C ASP A 301 7.07 -14.96 24.65
N TRP A 302 6.48 -14.22 23.71
CA TRP A 302 7.11 -13.15 22.97
C TRP A 302 7.10 -11.87 23.80
N GLN A 303 8.24 -11.19 23.86
CA GLN A 303 8.39 -9.95 24.61
C GLN A 303 9.47 -9.04 23.98
N GLN A 304 9.52 -7.79 24.42
CA GLN A 304 10.65 -6.91 24.11
C GLN A 304 11.89 -7.37 24.89
N ILE A 305 13.07 -7.28 24.29
CA ILE A 305 14.33 -7.72 24.91
C ILE A 305 14.61 -6.95 26.21
N GLU A 306 14.23 -5.68 26.26
CA GLU A 306 14.32 -4.79 27.42
C GLU A 306 13.53 -5.34 28.63
N GLU A 307 12.43 -6.05 28.38
CA GLU A 307 11.53 -6.60 29.40
C GLU A 307 11.96 -8.01 29.89
N VAL A 308 12.96 -8.62 29.23
CA VAL A 308 13.46 -9.96 29.60
C VAL A 308 14.28 -9.88 30.87
N SER A 309 13.68 -10.25 32.00
CA SER A 309 14.34 -10.23 33.31
C SER A 309 14.95 -11.57 33.76
N ASP A 310 14.49 -12.70 33.21
CA ASP A 310 15.01 -14.03 33.60
C ASP A 310 16.46 -14.22 33.13
N PRO A 311 17.43 -14.45 34.04
CA PRO A 311 18.85 -14.62 33.69
C PRO A 311 19.11 -15.78 32.71
N THR A 312 18.32 -16.85 32.80
CA THR A 312 18.48 -18.03 31.92
C THR A 312 18.02 -17.71 30.50
N ALA A 313 16.89 -17.01 30.35
CA ALA A 313 16.40 -16.50 29.08
C ALA A 313 17.37 -15.50 28.45
N GLN A 314 17.84 -14.50 29.22
CA GLN A 314 18.84 -13.55 28.73
C GLN A 314 20.11 -14.26 28.24
N THR A 315 20.64 -15.20 29.02
CA THR A 315 21.86 -15.95 28.66
C THR A 315 21.68 -16.70 27.34
N ARG A 316 20.55 -17.39 27.15
CA ARG A 316 20.26 -18.10 25.89
C ARG A 316 20.11 -17.17 24.70
N LEU A 317 19.40 -16.06 24.88
CA LEU A 317 19.17 -15.06 23.83
C LEU A 317 20.49 -14.42 23.39
N VAL A 318 21.32 -13.95 24.34
CA VAL A 318 22.61 -13.30 24.00
C VAL A 318 23.64 -14.32 23.50
N ALA A 319 23.61 -15.57 23.98
CA ALA A 319 24.45 -16.63 23.41
C ALA A 319 24.18 -16.86 21.91
N ARG A 320 22.91 -16.75 21.50
CA ARG A 320 22.47 -16.92 20.11
C ARG A 320 22.57 -15.64 19.29
N TYR A 321 22.29 -14.49 19.90
CA TYR A 321 22.23 -13.17 19.28
C TYR A 321 22.99 -12.14 20.13
N PRO A 322 24.34 -12.14 20.08
CA PRO A 322 25.15 -11.27 20.94
C PRO A 322 24.82 -9.79 20.81
N GLN A 323 24.38 -9.33 19.64
CA GLN A 323 24.00 -7.94 19.39
C GLN A 323 22.81 -7.44 20.24
N LEU A 324 22.06 -8.35 20.87
CA LEU A 324 20.96 -7.98 21.77
C LEU A 324 21.43 -7.43 23.12
N TYR A 325 22.70 -7.63 23.48
CA TYR A 325 23.25 -7.20 24.77
C TYR A 325 23.06 -5.70 25.02
N GLU A 326 23.28 -4.86 24.00
CA GLU A 326 23.16 -3.39 24.11
C GLU A 326 21.75 -2.90 24.45
N ARG A 327 20.75 -3.78 24.34
CA ARG A 327 19.33 -3.49 24.60
C ARG A 327 18.82 -4.04 25.92
N LEU A 328 19.66 -4.72 26.70
CA LEU A 328 19.28 -5.20 28.02
C LEU A 328 19.43 -4.07 29.04
N ASP A 329 18.33 -3.71 29.71
CA ASP A 329 18.36 -2.71 30.79
C ASP A 329 19.15 -3.20 32.02
N ALA A 330 18.99 -4.48 32.35
CA ALA A 330 19.62 -5.14 33.49
C ALA A 330 20.21 -6.51 33.08
N PRO A 331 21.37 -6.53 32.39
CA PRO A 331 22.02 -7.77 31.98
C PRO A 331 22.50 -8.56 33.21
N SER A 332 22.23 -9.87 33.23
CA SER A 332 22.77 -10.74 34.27
C SER A 332 24.30 -10.85 34.19
N ALA A 333 24.95 -11.10 35.32
CA ALA A 333 26.41 -11.29 35.36
C ALA A 333 26.90 -12.39 34.39
N MET A 334 26.09 -13.43 34.16
CA MET A 334 26.41 -14.52 33.22
C MET A 334 26.42 -14.03 31.77
N VAL A 335 25.46 -13.19 31.40
CA VAL A 335 25.41 -12.54 30.07
C VAL A 335 26.64 -11.69 29.85
N GLU A 336 27.01 -10.88 30.84
CA GLU A 336 28.21 -10.05 30.74
C GLU A 336 29.49 -10.89 30.60
N TRP A 337 29.63 -11.98 31.36
CA TRP A 337 30.77 -12.90 31.17
C TRP A 337 30.78 -13.54 29.78
N LEU A 338 29.61 -13.87 29.24
CA LEU A 338 29.48 -14.41 27.89
C LEU A 338 29.91 -13.39 26.82
N VAL A 339 29.52 -12.13 26.97
CA VAL A 339 29.94 -11.04 26.08
C VAL A 339 31.44 -10.79 26.21
N ALA A 340 31.99 -10.77 27.43
CA ALA A 340 33.42 -10.62 27.69
C ALA A 340 34.27 -11.68 26.96
N GLY A 341 33.80 -12.94 26.96
CA GLY A 341 34.51 -14.05 26.33
C GLY A 341 34.37 -14.12 24.80
N ARG A 342 33.29 -13.56 24.22
CA ARG A 342 32.99 -13.71 22.78
C ARG A 342 33.17 -12.43 21.97
N GLN A 343 32.69 -11.31 22.50
CA GLN A 343 32.65 -10.02 21.81
C GLN A 343 32.91 -8.86 22.80
N PRO A 344 34.09 -8.82 23.44
CA PRO A 344 34.41 -7.82 24.46
C PRO A 344 34.27 -6.37 23.98
N GLN A 345 34.36 -6.11 22.67
CA GLN A 345 34.19 -4.77 22.10
C GLN A 345 32.77 -4.20 22.27
N GLN A 346 31.75 -5.03 22.50
CA GLN A 346 30.39 -4.54 22.80
C GLN A 346 30.35 -3.67 24.07
N PHE A 347 31.30 -3.88 24.99
CA PHE A 347 31.41 -3.05 26.19
C PHE A 347 31.79 -1.60 25.91
N LEU A 348 32.28 -1.28 24.71
CA LEU A 348 32.49 0.11 24.29
C LEU A 348 31.17 0.86 24.07
N GLN A 349 30.09 0.14 23.75
CA GLN A 349 28.76 0.70 23.55
C GLN A 349 27.92 0.62 24.84
N ALA A 350 27.99 -0.51 25.55
CA ALA A 350 27.28 -0.74 26.81
C ALA A 350 28.22 -1.33 27.87
N ALA A 351 28.74 -0.48 28.75
CA ALA A 351 29.68 -0.91 29.79
C ALA A 351 29.06 -2.01 30.68
N PRO A 352 29.83 -3.04 31.08
CA PRO A 352 29.34 -4.08 31.96
C PRO A 352 28.93 -3.46 33.30
N GLN A 353 27.91 -3.99 33.97
CA GLN A 353 27.43 -3.56 35.27
C GLN A 353 28.06 -4.39 36.40
N ALA A 354 28.29 -5.69 36.20
CA ALA A 354 28.86 -6.58 37.19
C ALA A 354 30.32 -6.22 37.49
N VAL A 355 30.63 -6.05 38.79
CA VAL A 355 31.96 -5.60 39.26
C VAL A 355 33.08 -6.52 38.79
N SER A 356 32.85 -7.84 38.79
CA SER A 356 33.84 -8.82 38.37
C SER A 356 34.15 -8.75 36.88
N VAL A 357 33.14 -8.48 36.04
CA VAL A 357 33.32 -8.31 34.59
C VAL A 357 33.99 -6.98 34.29
N LYS A 358 33.54 -5.87 34.91
CA LYS A 358 34.21 -4.56 34.83
C LYS A 358 35.71 -4.68 35.11
N TYR A 359 36.06 -5.39 36.17
CA TYR A 359 37.45 -5.62 36.53
C TYR A 359 38.20 -6.43 35.46
N ALA A 360 37.62 -7.54 35.00
CA ALA A 360 38.25 -8.41 34.00
C ALA A 360 38.45 -7.71 32.65
N THR A 361 37.51 -6.86 32.23
CA THR A 361 37.54 -6.17 30.93
C THR A 361 38.06 -4.74 31.00
N ARG A 362 38.63 -4.31 32.13
CA ARG A 362 39.16 -2.95 32.31
C ARG A 362 40.07 -2.50 31.17
N HIS A 363 40.96 -3.38 30.71
CA HIS A 363 41.93 -3.15 29.64
C HIS A 363 41.30 -2.91 28.24
N ILE A 364 40.02 -3.25 28.06
CA ILE A 364 39.25 -2.97 26.84
C ILE A 364 38.61 -1.58 26.91
N LEU A 365 38.22 -1.14 28.11
CA LEU A 365 37.55 0.13 28.37
C LEU A 365 38.52 1.30 28.58
N SER A 366 39.72 1.02 29.11
CA SER A 366 40.78 2.01 29.22
C SER A 366 41.33 2.34 27.83
N LYS A 367 41.07 3.56 27.34
CA LYS A 367 42.01 4.19 26.41
C LYS A 367 43.34 4.18 27.15
N ARG A 368 44.31 3.43 26.65
CA ARG A 368 45.66 3.33 27.21
C ARG A 368 46.12 4.72 27.62
N ALA A 369 46.03 5.04 28.92
CA ALA A 369 46.63 6.26 29.43
C ALA A 369 48.13 6.03 29.27
N GLU A 370 48.82 6.92 28.57
CA GLU A 370 50.27 6.85 28.49
C GLU A 370 50.82 6.99 29.91
N ARG A 371 51.20 5.85 30.50
CA ARG A 371 51.87 5.79 31.80
C ARG A 371 53.08 6.70 31.79
N GLN A 372 53.15 7.62 32.73
CA GLN A 372 54.38 8.36 32.96
C GLN A 372 55.37 7.43 33.67
N LEU A 373 56.67 7.60 33.40
CA LEU A 373 57.73 6.70 33.91
C LEU A 373 57.76 6.56 35.44
N ASN A 374 57.09 7.47 36.16
CA ASN A 374 57.06 7.57 37.61
C ASN A 374 55.72 7.17 38.26
N ASP A 375 54.74 6.66 37.49
CA ASP A 375 53.46 6.26 38.08
C ASP A 375 53.62 5.02 38.97
N PRO A 376 53.03 5.01 40.19
CA PRO A 376 53.08 3.86 41.08
C PRO A 376 52.50 2.59 40.42
N LEU A 377 53.23 1.48 40.57
CA LEU A 377 52.82 0.16 40.08
C LEU A 377 51.90 -0.50 41.10
N TYR A 378 50.60 -0.35 40.91
CA TYR A 378 49.61 -1.04 41.72
C TYR A 378 49.53 -2.53 41.36
N GLN A 379 49.41 -3.40 42.36
CA GLN A 379 49.37 -4.86 42.19
C GLN A 379 48.33 -5.49 43.12
N THR A 380 47.68 -6.57 42.67
CA THR A 380 46.87 -7.45 43.52
C THR A 380 47.30 -8.89 43.25
N GLU A 381 47.69 -9.62 44.29
CA GLU A 381 48.16 -11.01 44.18
C GLU A 381 49.27 -11.21 43.12
N GLY A 382 50.18 -10.24 43.02
CA GLY A 382 51.29 -10.26 42.05
C GLY A 382 50.91 -9.90 40.61
N VAL A 383 49.63 -9.58 40.35
CA VAL A 383 49.17 -9.12 39.03
C VAL A 383 49.21 -7.59 38.99
N PRO A 384 50.00 -6.98 38.08
CA PRO A 384 50.07 -5.53 37.95
C PRO A 384 48.79 -4.94 37.36
N TRP A 385 48.47 -3.72 37.78
CA TRP A 385 47.36 -2.90 37.29
C TRP A 385 47.92 -1.83 36.36
N PRO A 386 48.11 -2.13 35.06
CA PRO A 386 48.77 -1.24 34.12
C PRO A 386 48.06 0.11 33.93
N ASP A 387 46.74 0.15 34.15
CA ASP A 387 45.90 1.31 33.83
C ASP A 387 45.36 2.02 35.08
N MET A 388 45.72 1.58 36.28
CA MET A 388 45.22 2.16 37.53
C MET A 388 45.92 3.47 37.82
N THR A 389 45.13 4.55 37.87
CA THR A 389 45.63 5.89 38.15
C THR A 389 45.91 6.08 39.65
N PRO A 390 46.79 7.02 40.02
CA PRO A 390 47.02 7.34 41.42
C PRO A 390 45.74 7.70 42.20
N ALA A 391 44.81 8.42 41.55
CA ALA A 391 43.53 8.82 42.14
C ALA A 391 42.62 7.61 42.46
N GLU A 392 42.51 6.65 41.53
CA GLU A 392 41.74 5.41 41.76
C GLU A 392 42.37 4.56 42.85
N GLY A 393 43.70 4.53 42.93
CA GLY A 393 44.44 3.86 44.00
C GLY A 393 44.15 4.45 45.38
N GLU A 394 44.14 5.77 45.50
CA GLU A 394 43.78 6.48 46.74
C GLU A 394 42.32 6.23 47.15
N GLU A 395 41.39 6.20 46.19
CA GLU A 395 39.98 5.93 46.45
C GLU A 395 39.75 4.51 47.00
N ILE A 396 40.41 3.50 46.41
CA ILE A 396 40.35 2.11 46.89
C ILE A 396 40.93 2.00 48.30
N GLN A 397 42.06 2.67 48.59
CA GLN A 397 42.63 2.67 49.95
C GLN A 397 41.71 3.36 50.96
N ALA A 398 41.12 4.50 50.59
CA ALA A 398 40.17 5.21 51.43
C ALA A 398 38.92 4.36 51.71
N TRP A 399 38.43 3.60 50.72
CA TRP A 399 37.32 2.67 50.88
C TRP A 399 37.70 1.50 51.83
N GLN A 400 38.88 0.90 51.66
CA GLN A 400 39.35 -0.18 52.55
C GLN A 400 39.53 0.31 54.00
N ALA A 401 39.96 1.55 54.20
CA ALA A 401 40.10 2.16 55.52
C ALA A 401 38.74 2.48 56.18
N ARG A 402 37.67 2.67 55.39
CA ARG A 402 36.29 2.85 55.90
C ARG A 402 35.57 1.53 56.16
N ALA A 403 35.99 0.44 55.51
CA ALA A 403 35.41 -0.89 55.64
C ALA A 403 36.08 -1.76 56.73
N ARG A 404 37.10 -1.22 57.41
CA ARG A 404 37.69 -1.74 58.65
C ARG A 404 37.23 -0.87 59.81
#